data_AF-A0AAU8LD98-F1
#
_entry.id   AF-A0AAU8LD98-F1
#
_cell.length_a   1.000
_cell.length_b   1.000
_cell.length_c   1.000
_cell.angle_alpha   90.00
_cell.angle_beta   90.00
_cell.angle_gamma   90.00
#
_symmetry.space_group_name_H-M   'P 1'
#
loop_
_entity.id
_entity.type
_entity.pdbx_description
1 polymer ?
#
loop_
_entity_poly.entity_id
_entity_poly.type
_entity_poly.pdbx_seq_one_letter_code
_entity_poly.pdbx_strand_id
1 'polypeptide(L)'
;MENFIRRHKKTAASLAAAIALIAAFLSDLGGAWDHIKNLIDKPEPLSIIQARLTPIFRHPEMRHGREQASLSLQIRNYGQTEITLTSSVLSVTDGSGISVEGGLSKGGCTLGPNPNENTPLTIAPGQTEWITVGRHVNLLGVSNYLTEEKLSQIDVHSPNGEPFTIVDSRYVDDINRFFANTYGPDAKIKVVIRSIPSEEHVFFFNVAQGKDMYSKDGSLHHDWFIANWKEWKNRKTFAGYVCKQPMPTL
;
A
#
# COMPACT_ATOMS: atom_id res chain seq x y z
N MET A 1 36.60 -26.18 -16.54
CA MET A 1 35.27 -26.34 -17.17
C MET A 1 34.20 -26.82 -16.16
N GLU A 2 34.55 -27.67 -15.19
CA GLU A 2 33.61 -28.22 -14.20
C GLU A 2 32.98 -27.19 -13.23
N ASN A 3 33.70 -26.11 -12.89
CA ASN A 3 33.18 -25.06 -11.99
C ASN A 3 32.09 -24.17 -12.62
N PHE A 4 32.05 -24.07 -13.95
CA PHE A 4 31.04 -23.31 -14.69
C PHE A 4 29.70 -24.07 -14.74
N ILE A 5 29.76 -25.38 -15.00
CA ILE A 5 28.59 -26.27 -15.03
C ILE A 5 27.95 -26.40 -13.64
N ARG A 6 28.76 -26.46 -12.57
CA ARG A 6 28.25 -26.56 -11.20
C ARG A 6 27.56 -25.28 -10.72
N ARG A 7 28.00 -24.09 -11.15
CA ARG A 7 27.34 -22.81 -10.86
C ARG A 7 25.99 -22.68 -11.58
N HIS A 8 25.90 -23.13 -12.83
CA HIS A 8 24.63 -23.12 -13.57
C HIS A 8 23.60 -24.13 -13.02
N LYS A 9 24.03 -25.30 -12.56
CA LYS A 9 23.13 -26.26 -11.90
C LYS A 9 22.59 -25.74 -10.56
N LYS A 10 23.41 -25.04 -9.77
CA LYS A 10 22.97 -24.43 -8.50
C LYS A 10 22.00 -23.26 -8.70
N THR A 11 22.23 -22.42 -9.70
CA THR A 11 21.33 -21.30 -10.04
C THR A 11 20.00 -21.80 -10.62
N ALA A 12 20.02 -22.80 -11.50
CA ALA A 12 18.80 -23.43 -12.01
C ALA A 12 17.98 -24.12 -10.90
N ALA A 13 18.63 -24.82 -9.97
CA ALA A 13 17.96 -25.43 -8.82
C ALA A 13 17.36 -24.39 -7.86
N SER A 14 18.04 -23.24 -7.63
CA SER A 14 17.49 -22.16 -6.80
C SER A 14 16.29 -21.45 -7.45
N LEU A 15 16.29 -21.31 -8.77
CA LEU A 15 15.19 -20.70 -9.51
C LEU A 15 13.97 -21.63 -9.56
N ALA A 16 14.20 -22.94 -9.74
CA ALA A 16 13.15 -23.96 -9.69
C ALA A 16 12.52 -24.07 -8.28
N ALA A 17 13.32 -23.97 -7.22
CA ALA A 17 12.82 -23.94 -5.85
C ALA A 17 11.99 -22.68 -5.55
N ALA A 18 12.40 -21.51 -6.06
CA ALA A 18 11.63 -20.27 -5.91
C ALA A 18 10.30 -20.34 -6.68
N ILE A 19 10.29 -20.88 -7.90
CA ILE A 19 9.08 -21.08 -8.70
C ILE A 19 8.17 -22.13 -8.05
N ALA A 20 8.71 -23.21 -7.48
CA ALA A 20 7.94 -24.22 -6.77
C ALA A 20 7.33 -23.68 -5.46
N LEU A 21 8.05 -22.81 -4.73
CA LEU A 21 7.50 -22.12 -3.55
C LEU A 21 6.38 -21.14 -3.92
N ILE A 22 6.53 -20.42 -5.04
CA ILE A 22 5.47 -19.53 -5.57
C ILE A 22 4.29 -20.37 -6.08
N ALA A 23 4.52 -21.48 -6.78
CA ALA A 23 3.47 -22.34 -7.31
C ALA A 23 2.73 -23.09 -6.19
N ALA A 24 3.42 -23.55 -5.14
CA ALA A 24 2.80 -24.14 -3.95
C ALA A 24 1.95 -23.14 -3.18
N PHE A 25 2.41 -21.88 -3.09
CA PHE A 25 1.65 -20.78 -2.50
C PHE A 25 0.44 -20.35 -3.37
N LEU A 26 0.56 -20.44 -4.69
CA LEU A 26 -0.54 -20.16 -5.62
C LEU A 26 -1.56 -21.31 -5.68
N SER A 27 -1.15 -22.58 -5.51
CA SER A 27 -2.07 -23.71 -5.42
C SER A 27 -2.91 -23.71 -4.14
N ASP A 28 -2.43 -23.04 -3.09
CA ASP A 28 -3.17 -22.84 -1.84
C ASP A 28 -4.22 -21.70 -1.94
N LEU A 29 -4.20 -20.91 -3.02
CA LEU A 29 -5.26 -19.93 -3.31
C LEU A 29 -6.60 -20.58 -3.68
N GLY A 30 -6.61 -21.86 -4.05
CA GLY A 30 -7.84 -22.63 -4.19
C GLY A 30 -8.59 -22.78 -2.87
N GLY A 31 -7.87 -22.97 -1.75
CA GLY A 31 -8.44 -23.01 -0.40
C GLY A 31 -8.77 -21.63 0.18
N ALA A 32 -8.07 -20.58 -0.29
CA ALA A 32 -8.37 -19.20 0.10
C ALA A 32 -9.79 -18.76 -0.34
N TRP A 33 -10.33 -19.28 -1.44
CA TRP A 33 -11.69 -18.94 -1.89
C TRP A 33 -12.79 -19.44 -0.95
N ASP A 34 -12.65 -20.63 -0.37
CA ASP A 34 -13.60 -21.18 0.60
C ASP A 34 -13.50 -20.47 1.96
N HIS A 35 -12.30 -19.98 2.34
CA HIS A 35 -12.13 -19.09 3.49
C HIS A 35 -12.68 -17.66 3.26
N ILE A 36 -12.58 -17.13 2.04
CA ILE A 36 -13.15 -15.82 1.66
C ILE A 36 -14.69 -15.84 1.73
N LYS A 37 -15.34 -16.95 1.32
CA LYS A 37 -16.81 -17.09 1.48
C LYS A 37 -17.25 -17.07 2.94
N ASN A 38 -16.49 -17.70 3.84
CA ASN A 38 -16.78 -17.71 5.28
C ASN A 38 -16.49 -16.37 6.00
N LEU A 39 -15.72 -15.48 5.37
CA LEU A 39 -15.41 -14.14 5.88
C LEU A 39 -16.53 -13.11 5.61
N ILE A 40 -17.41 -13.38 4.64
CA ILE A 40 -18.54 -12.51 4.30
C ILE A 40 -19.66 -12.60 5.34
N ASP A 41 -19.78 -13.72 6.07
CA ASP A 41 -20.84 -13.96 7.06
C ASP A 41 -20.52 -13.44 8.47
N LYS A 42 -19.27 -13.04 8.76
CA LYS A 42 -18.91 -12.37 10.02
C LYS A 42 -18.82 -10.87 9.77
N PRO A 43 -19.43 -10.02 10.62
CA PRO A 43 -19.26 -8.58 10.50
C PRO A 43 -17.79 -8.23 10.66
N GLU A 44 -17.15 -7.76 9.59
CA GLU A 44 -15.76 -7.27 9.59
C GLU A 44 -15.63 -6.13 10.62
N PRO A 45 -14.88 -6.33 11.73
CA PRO A 45 -14.79 -5.32 12.79
C PRO A 45 -13.89 -4.14 12.42
N LEU A 46 -13.01 -4.28 11.42
CA LEU A 46 -12.11 -3.23 10.98
C LEU A 46 -12.64 -2.49 9.76
N SER A 47 -12.58 -1.17 9.79
CA SER A 47 -12.95 -0.34 8.65
C SER A 47 -11.81 0.59 8.27
N ILE A 48 -11.56 0.71 6.96
CA ILE A 48 -10.63 1.70 6.44
C ILE A 48 -11.38 3.01 6.28
N ILE A 49 -10.95 4.03 7.02
CA ILE A 49 -11.52 5.37 6.94
C ILE A 49 -10.82 6.17 5.84
N GLN A 50 -9.51 5.98 5.67
CA GLN A 50 -8.69 6.65 4.66
C GLN A 50 -7.61 5.72 4.13
N ALA A 51 -7.32 5.82 2.84
CA ALA A 51 -6.20 5.14 2.21
C ALA A 51 -5.38 6.13 1.39
N ARG A 52 -4.05 6.07 1.52
CA ARG A 52 -3.13 7.03 0.89
C ARG A 52 -1.98 6.30 0.24
N LEU A 53 -1.84 6.49 -1.07
CA LEU A 53 -0.61 6.20 -1.80
C LEU A 53 0.32 7.39 -1.67
N THR A 54 1.54 7.13 -1.23
CA THR A 54 2.56 8.15 -1.03
C THR A 54 3.76 7.83 -1.91
N PRO A 55 4.08 8.68 -2.90
CA PRO A 55 5.21 8.44 -3.79
C PRO A 55 6.55 8.29 -3.04
N ILE A 56 7.40 7.39 -3.52
CA ILE A 56 8.71 7.08 -2.93
C ILE A 56 9.80 7.58 -3.87
N PHE A 57 10.35 8.75 -3.56
CA PHE A 57 11.49 9.31 -4.28
C PHE A 57 12.78 8.98 -3.52
N ARG A 58 13.72 8.28 -4.15
CA ARG A 58 15.08 8.13 -3.62
C ARG A 58 15.98 9.14 -4.33
N HIS A 59 16.38 10.19 -3.63
CA HIS A 59 17.38 11.19 -4.06
C HIS A 59 16.96 12.18 -5.18
N PRO A 60 17.32 13.47 -5.09
CA PRO A 60 17.03 14.49 -6.11
C PRO A 60 17.63 14.24 -7.50
N GLU A 61 18.61 13.35 -7.59
CA GLU A 61 19.28 12.99 -8.84
C GLU A 61 18.62 11.80 -9.54
N MET A 62 17.73 11.04 -8.87
CA MET A 62 16.98 9.96 -9.52
C MET A 62 15.63 10.47 -10.00
N ARG A 63 15.64 11.14 -11.16
CA ARG A 63 14.42 11.63 -11.82
C ARG A 63 13.61 10.54 -12.52
N HIS A 64 14.18 9.34 -12.69
CA HIS A 64 13.56 8.26 -13.48
C HIS A 64 13.68 6.90 -12.79
N GLY A 65 12.64 6.06 -12.94
CA GLY A 65 12.71 4.62 -12.69
C GLY A 65 12.25 4.11 -11.33
N ARG A 66 11.58 4.93 -10.52
CA ARG A 66 10.88 4.44 -9.31
C ARG A 66 9.51 5.08 -9.17
N GLU A 67 8.57 4.60 -9.96
CA GLU A 67 7.15 4.95 -9.87
C GLU A 67 6.48 4.19 -8.73
N GLN A 68 7.16 4.14 -7.59
CA GLN A 68 6.75 3.37 -6.43
C GLN A 68 5.98 4.28 -5.48
N ALA A 69 4.94 3.72 -4.86
CA ALA A 69 4.18 4.36 -3.80
C ALA A 69 4.05 3.42 -2.59
N SER A 70 4.17 4.00 -1.39
CA SER A 70 3.85 3.33 -0.13
C SER A 70 2.37 3.51 0.15
N LEU A 71 1.68 2.42 0.51
CA LEU A 71 0.28 2.45 0.90
C LEU A 71 0.18 2.61 2.43
N SER A 72 -0.54 3.64 2.86
CA SER A 72 -0.89 3.82 4.27
C SER A 72 -2.40 3.87 4.46
N LEU A 73 -2.87 3.27 5.54
CA LEU A 73 -4.28 3.06 5.83
C LEU A 73 -4.60 3.62 7.22
N GLN A 74 -5.68 4.38 7.32
CA GLN A 74 -6.28 4.75 8.60
C GLN A 74 -7.37 3.74 8.94
N ILE A 75 -7.12 2.91 9.93
CA ILE A 75 -7.97 1.78 10.29
C ILE A 75 -8.68 2.09 11.59
N ARG A 76 -10.00 1.87 11.62
CA ARG A 76 -10.84 1.98 12.80
C ARG A 76 -11.36 0.62 13.22
N ASN A 77 -11.31 0.34 14.52
CA ASN A 77 -11.94 -0.83 15.10
C ASN A 77 -13.37 -0.48 15.57
N TYR A 78 -14.37 -1.04 14.91
CA TYR A 78 -15.79 -0.96 15.30
C TYR A 78 -16.25 -2.17 16.12
N GLY A 79 -15.37 -3.15 16.34
CA GLY A 79 -15.61 -4.30 17.21
C GLY A 79 -15.66 -3.90 18.69
N GLN A 80 -16.08 -4.86 19.52
CA GLN A 80 -16.20 -4.70 20.97
C GLN A 80 -14.93 -5.06 21.73
N THR A 81 -13.95 -5.68 21.06
CA THR A 81 -12.68 -6.13 21.65
C THR A 81 -11.50 -5.45 20.96
N GLU A 82 -10.37 -5.38 21.65
CA GLU A 82 -9.12 -4.96 21.02
C GLU A 82 -8.72 -5.91 19.90
N ILE A 83 -8.08 -5.37 18.87
CA ILE A 83 -7.55 -6.14 17.74
C ILE A 83 -6.08 -5.83 17.60
N THR A 84 -5.24 -6.86 17.67
CA THR A 84 -3.79 -6.73 17.50
C THR A 84 -3.38 -7.19 16.11
N LEU A 85 -2.99 -6.24 15.25
CA LEU A 85 -2.51 -6.48 13.89
C LEU A 85 -1.05 -6.92 13.92
N THR A 86 -0.71 -7.95 13.14
CA THR A 86 0.62 -8.59 13.18
C THR A 86 1.35 -8.55 11.86
N SER A 87 0.64 -8.61 10.73
CA SER A 87 1.26 -8.60 9.40
C SER A 87 0.31 -8.05 8.35
N SER A 88 0.87 -7.62 7.23
CA SER A 88 0.10 -7.25 6.06
C SER A 88 0.73 -7.75 4.77
N VAL A 89 -0.11 -8.18 3.83
CA VAL A 89 0.27 -8.65 2.50
C VAL A 89 -0.41 -7.76 1.47
N LEU A 90 0.39 -7.27 0.53
CA LEU A 90 -0.04 -6.44 -0.58
C LEU A 90 -0.03 -7.27 -1.87
N SER A 91 -1.11 -7.21 -2.62
CA SER A 91 -1.18 -7.72 -3.99
C SER A 91 -1.98 -6.77 -4.88
N VAL A 92 -1.92 -7.00 -6.19
CA VAL A 92 -2.67 -6.24 -7.20
C VAL A 92 -3.47 -7.25 -8.01
N THR A 93 -4.71 -6.91 -8.32
CA THR A 93 -5.58 -7.72 -9.19
C THR A 93 -6.10 -6.86 -10.34
N ASP A 94 -6.42 -7.50 -11.47
CA ASP A 94 -7.16 -6.90 -12.59
C ASP A 94 -6.50 -5.64 -13.20
N GLY A 95 -5.18 -5.50 -13.04
CA GLY A 95 -4.43 -4.33 -13.49
C GLY A 95 -3.26 -4.68 -14.41
N SER A 96 -3.17 -4.01 -15.56
CA SER A 96 -1.97 -3.98 -16.39
C SER A 96 -1.03 -2.86 -15.91
N GLY A 97 0.29 -3.00 -15.98
CA GLY A 97 1.21 -1.89 -15.64
C GLY A 97 1.26 -1.45 -14.16
N ILE A 98 0.47 -2.08 -13.27
CA ILE A 98 0.56 -1.93 -11.82
C ILE A 98 1.04 -3.24 -11.19
N SER A 99 1.96 -3.18 -10.24
CA SER A 99 2.52 -4.38 -9.59
C SER A 99 2.97 -4.12 -8.16
N VAL A 100 3.37 -5.18 -7.45
CA VAL A 100 3.96 -5.08 -6.10
C VAL A 100 5.45 -5.37 -6.18
N GLU A 101 6.28 -4.48 -5.64
CA GLU A 101 7.74 -4.63 -5.67
C GLU A 101 8.33 -4.95 -4.28
N GLY A 102 9.55 -5.48 -4.24
CA GLY A 102 10.25 -5.94 -3.03
C GLY A 102 10.81 -4.84 -2.11
N GLY A 103 10.39 -3.58 -2.31
CA GLY A 103 10.74 -2.50 -1.39
C GLY A 103 10.01 -2.65 -0.06
N LEU A 104 10.75 -2.58 1.05
CA LEU A 104 10.17 -2.54 2.39
C LEU A 104 10.10 -1.08 2.87
N SER A 105 8.89 -0.59 3.12
CA SER A 105 8.66 0.60 3.93
C SER A 105 9.21 0.33 5.34
N LYS A 106 9.83 1.34 5.95
CA LYS A 106 10.38 1.27 7.31
C LYS A 106 9.68 2.33 8.16
N GLY A 107 9.28 2.02 9.38
CA GLY A 107 8.55 2.97 10.23
C GLY A 107 7.86 2.29 11.40
N GLY A 108 7.45 3.07 12.41
CA GLY A 108 6.87 2.56 13.65
C GLY A 108 5.56 1.78 13.47
N CYS A 109 4.73 2.14 12.49
CA CYS A 109 3.46 1.45 12.17
C CYS A 109 3.50 0.62 10.90
N THR A 110 4.69 0.15 10.49
CA THR A 110 4.80 -0.58 9.23
C THR A 110 4.64 -2.08 9.47
N LEU A 111 3.69 -2.70 8.79
CA LEU A 111 3.47 -4.15 8.84
C LEU A 111 3.91 -4.80 7.52
N GLY A 112 4.98 -5.58 7.55
CA GLY A 112 5.39 -6.46 6.47
C GLY A 112 4.62 -7.79 6.46
N PRO A 113 4.94 -8.70 5.52
CA PRO A 113 4.24 -9.98 5.38
C PRO A 113 4.59 -11.00 6.45
N ASN A 114 5.76 -10.90 7.09
CA ASN A 114 6.20 -11.82 8.14
C ASN A 114 5.83 -11.24 9.53
N PRO A 115 4.90 -11.85 10.28
CA PRO A 115 4.50 -11.35 11.60
C PRO A 115 5.65 -11.34 12.61
N ASN A 116 6.65 -12.20 12.46
CA ASN A 116 7.80 -12.28 13.37
C ASN A 116 8.84 -11.17 13.15
N GLU A 117 8.73 -10.40 12.06
CA GLU A 117 9.61 -9.27 11.73
C GLU A 117 8.97 -7.91 12.04
N ASN A 118 7.69 -7.91 12.42
CA ASN A 118 6.91 -6.71 12.67
C ASN A 118 6.81 -6.41 14.17
N THR A 119 6.60 -5.13 14.50
CA THR A 119 6.05 -4.75 15.80
C THR A 119 4.52 -4.82 15.69
N PRO A 120 3.83 -5.66 16.48
CA PRO A 120 2.37 -5.71 16.45
C PRO A 120 1.75 -4.36 16.82
N LEU A 121 0.58 -4.08 16.24
CA LEU A 121 -0.16 -2.84 16.48
C LEU A 121 -1.56 -3.14 17.01
N THR A 122 -1.85 -2.70 18.22
CA THR A 122 -3.14 -2.91 18.87
C THR A 122 -4.07 -1.72 18.66
N ILE A 123 -5.30 -2.00 18.22
CA ILE A 123 -6.36 -1.01 18.05
C ILE A 123 -7.49 -1.34 19.03
N ALA A 124 -7.64 -0.53 20.07
CA ALA A 124 -8.73 -0.68 21.03
C ALA A 124 -10.11 -0.39 20.40
N PRO A 125 -11.22 -0.90 20.99
CA PRO A 125 -12.57 -0.61 20.52
C PRO A 125 -12.83 0.89 20.32
N GLY A 126 -13.39 1.24 19.16
CA GLY A 126 -13.70 2.62 18.79
C GLY A 126 -12.50 3.49 18.40
N GLN A 127 -11.26 3.03 18.62
CA GLN A 127 -10.04 3.75 18.28
C GLN A 127 -9.67 3.63 16.81
N THR A 128 -8.80 4.54 16.38
CA THR A 128 -8.34 4.65 14.99
C THR A 128 -6.83 4.82 14.97
N GLU A 129 -6.15 4.00 14.18
CA GLU A 129 -4.70 4.03 14.04
C GLU A 129 -4.30 4.10 12.56
N TRP A 130 -3.15 4.72 12.29
CA TRP A 130 -2.53 4.65 10.98
C TRP A 130 -1.60 3.45 10.91
N ILE A 131 -1.66 2.69 9.82
CA ILE A 131 -0.66 1.70 9.47
C ILE A 131 -0.06 2.00 8.11
N THR A 132 1.15 1.52 7.89
CA THR A 132 1.79 1.51 6.59
C THR A 132 2.00 0.06 6.16
N VAL A 133 1.59 -0.26 4.93
CA VAL A 133 1.80 -1.58 4.34
C VAL A 133 3.26 -1.70 3.95
N GLY A 134 3.91 -2.78 4.39
CA GLY A 134 5.35 -2.93 4.27
C GLY A 134 5.86 -2.97 2.83
N ARG A 135 5.05 -3.41 1.86
CA ARG A 135 5.45 -3.46 0.44
C ARG A 135 4.97 -2.25 -0.35
N HIS A 136 5.63 -1.96 -1.46
CA HIS A 136 5.29 -0.84 -2.33
C HIS A 136 4.47 -1.28 -3.54
N VAL A 137 3.58 -0.39 -3.98
CA VAL A 137 2.92 -0.47 -5.28
C VAL A 137 3.80 0.20 -6.31
N ASN A 138 4.06 -0.44 -7.44
CA ASN A 138 4.69 0.17 -8.60
C ASN A 138 3.60 0.58 -9.61
N LEU A 139 3.61 1.84 -10.02
CA LEU A 139 2.60 2.50 -10.85
C LEU A 139 3.25 2.91 -12.18
N LEU A 140 3.47 1.94 -13.07
CA LEU A 140 4.25 2.18 -14.29
C LEU A 140 3.64 3.32 -15.13
N GLY A 141 4.47 4.21 -15.65
CA GLY A 141 4.08 5.32 -16.51
C GLY A 141 3.48 6.53 -15.81
N VAL A 142 3.23 6.51 -14.50
CA VAL A 142 2.66 7.67 -13.78
C VAL A 142 3.57 8.91 -13.85
N SER A 143 4.89 8.72 -13.94
CA SER A 143 5.85 9.83 -14.07
C SER A 143 5.79 10.53 -15.43
N ASN A 144 5.37 9.81 -16.48
CA ASN A 144 5.13 10.39 -17.81
C ASN A 144 3.85 11.24 -17.85
N TYR A 145 2.91 10.97 -16.94
CA TYR A 145 1.67 11.72 -16.81
C TYR A 145 1.82 12.94 -15.90
N LEU A 146 2.40 12.75 -14.71
CA LEU A 146 2.66 13.81 -13.73
C LEU A 146 4.01 14.50 -14.01
N THR A 147 4.09 15.16 -15.17
CA THR A 147 5.28 15.91 -15.59
C THR A 147 5.46 17.21 -14.79
N GLU A 148 6.67 17.76 -14.76
CA GLU A 148 6.93 19.08 -14.13
C GLU A 148 6.03 20.17 -14.71
N GLU A 149 5.81 20.17 -16.04
CA GLU A 149 4.90 21.11 -16.72
C GLU A 149 3.47 20.98 -16.20
N LYS A 150 2.93 19.77 -16.12
CA LYS A 150 1.57 19.55 -15.61
C LYS A 150 1.44 19.95 -14.14
N LEU A 151 2.40 19.57 -13.30
CA LEU A 151 2.40 19.87 -11.88
C LEU A 151 2.58 21.37 -11.59
N SER A 152 3.21 22.12 -12.50
CA SER A 152 3.38 23.58 -12.35
C SER A 152 2.05 24.32 -12.26
N GLN A 153 0.98 23.74 -12.84
CA GLN A 153 -0.37 24.31 -12.86
C GLN A 153 -1.22 23.93 -11.64
N ILE A 154 -0.75 23.02 -10.78
CA ILE A 154 -1.53 22.45 -9.67
C ILE A 154 -1.12 23.09 -8.36
N ASP A 155 -1.96 23.91 -7.75
CA ASP A 155 -1.67 24.48 -6.43
C ASP A 155 -1.85 23.45 -5.31
N VAL A 156 -0.88 23.40 -4.39
CA VAL A 156 -0.86 22.48 -3.25
C VAL A 156 -1.06 23.28 -1.96
N HIS A 157 -1.99 22.81 -1.13
CA HIS A 157 -2.13 23.29 0.23
C HIS A 157 -1.17 22.50 1.15
N SER A 158 -0.21 23.21 1.72
CA SER A 158 0.89 22.63 2.52
C SER A 158 0.93 23.19 3.95
N PRO A 159 0.01 22.77 4.84
CA PRO A 159 0.04 23.20 6.24
C PRO A 159 1.38 22.83 6.88
N ASN A 160 1.99 23.77 7.61
CA ASN A 160 3.31 23.62 8.23
C ASN A 160 4.45 23.25 7.25
N GLY A 161 4.28 23.55 5.96
CA GLY A 161 5.26 23.29 4.91
C GLY A 161 5.30 21.85 4.39
N GLU A 162 4.34 21.00 4.77
CA GLU A 162 4.25 19.62 4.29
C GLU A 162 3.06 19.46 3.33
N PRO A 163 3.24 18.80 2.17
CA PRO A 163 2.15 18.63 1.22
C PRO A 163 1.02 17.79 1.78
N PHE A 164 -0.20 18.30 1.68
CA PHE A 164 -1.39 17.65 2.23
C PHE A 164 -2.44 17.34 1.17
N THR A 165 -2.86 18.35 0.41
CA THR A 165 -3.91 18.23 -0.61
C THR A 165 -3.67 19.24 -1.74
N ILE A 166 -4.39 19.10 -2.84
CA ILE A 166 -4.42 20.06 -3.94
C ILE A 166 -5.64 20.97 -3.81
N VAL A 167 -5.54 22.20 -4.33
CA VAL A 167 -6.63 23.18 -4.23
C VAL A 167 -7.81 22.84 -5.13
N ASP A 168 -7.55 22.34 -6.33
CA ASP A 168 -8.56 22.04 -7.34
C ASP A 168 -8.80 20.52 -7.47
N SER A 169 -9.98 20.06 -7.07
CA SER A 169 -10.34 18.64 -7.11
C SER A 169 -10.50 18.07 -8.52
N ARG A 170 -10.60 18.89 -9.58
CA ARG A 170 -10.69 18.39 -10.97
C ARG A 170 -9.51 17.52 -11.36
N TYR A 171 -8.33 17.76 -10.79
CA TYR A 171 -7.15 16.92 -11.04
C TYR A 171 -7.29 15.50 -10.48
N VAL A 172 -8.21 15.26 -9.53
CA VAL A 172 -8.57 13.91 -9.06
C VAL A 172 -9.28 13.14 -10.17
N ASP A 173 -10.22 13.76 -10.88
CA ASP A 173 -10.91 13.13 -12.01
C ASP A 173 -9.95 12.86 -13.17
N ASP A 174 -9.03 13.79 -13.42
CA ASP A 174 -8.01 13.63 -14.45
C ASP A 174 -7.08 12.44 -14.15
N ILE A 175 -6.56 12.31 -12.93
CA ILE A 175 -5.69 11.17 -12.57
C ILE A 175 -6.47 9.84 -12.52
N ASN A 176 -7.74 9.85 -12.09
CA ASN A 176 -8.62 8.68 -12.16
C ASN A 176 -8.76 8.19 -13.60
N ARG A 177 -8.98 9.10 -14.55
CA ARG A 177 -9.07 8.78 -15.98
C ARG A 177 -7.75 8.23 -16.53
N PHE A 178 -6.63 8.83 -16.13
CA PHE A 178 -5.31 8.31 -16.48
C PHE A 178 -5.13 6.88 -15.96
N PHE A 179 -5.40 6.62 -14.68
CA PHE A 179 -5.28 5.29 -14.09
C PHE A 179 -6.24 4.27 -14.73
N ALA A 180 -7.48 4.64 -15.04
CA ALA A 180 -8.40 3.76 -15.75
C ALA A 180 -7.86 3.35 -17.12
N ASN A 181 -7.28 4.30 -17.88
CA ASN A 181 -6.74 4.05 -19.21
C ASN A 181 -5.43 3.27 -19.17
N THR A 182 -4.57 3.52 -18.18
CA THR A 182 -3.22 2.92 -18.09
C THR A 182 -3.24 1.57 -17.41
N TYR A 183 -4.03 1.40 -16.35
CA TYR A 183 -4.04 0.19 -15.53
C TYR A 183 -5.28 -0.67 -15.73
N GLY A 184 -6.34 -0.10 -16.29
CA GLY A 184 -7.66 -0.73 -16.38
C GLY A 184 -8.63 -0.14 -15.35
N PRO A 185 -9.92 0.01 -15.70
CA PRO A 185 -10.91 0.62 -14.81
C PRO A 185 -11.19 -0.21 -13.56
N ASP A 186 -10.97 -1.53 -13.62
CA ASP A 186 -11.21 -2.48 -12.53
C ASP A 186 -9.95 -2.83 -11.73
N ALA A 187 -8.80 -2.21 -12.04
CA ALA A 187 -7.54 -2.47 -11.36
C ALA A 187 -7.66 -2.17 -9.86
N LYS A 188 -7.27 -3.14 -9.03
CA LYS A 188 -7.39 -3.08 -7.58
C LYS A 188 -6.08 -3.34 -6.88
N ILE A 189 -5.84 -2.59 -5.82
CA ILE A 189 -4.87 -2.95 -4.79
C ILE A 189 -5.61 -3.76 -3.73
N LYS A 190 -5.14 -4.97 -3.45
CA LYS A 190 -5.65 -5.83 -2.38
C LYS A 190 -4.67 -5.81 -1.21
N VAL A 191 -5.19 -5.60 -0.01
CA VAL A 191 -4.44 -5.70 1.24
C VAL A 191 -5.11 -6.76 2.12
N VAL A 192 -4.30 -7.71 2.59
CA VAL A 192 -4.71 -8.66 3.63
C VAL A 192 -3.95 -8.32 4.89
N ILE A 193 -4.67 -8.01 5.97
CA ILE A 193 -4.09 -7.73 7.28
C ILE A 193 -4.42 -8.92 8.20
N ARG A 194 -3.42 -9.43 8.93
CA ARG A 194 -3.64 -10.50 9.90
C ARG A 194 -3.64 -9.97 11.32
N SER A 195 -4.52 -10.51 12.15
CA SER A 195 -4.64 -10.13 13.56
C SER A 195 -4.53 -11.33 14.52
N ILE A 196 -4.63 -11.08 15.83
CA ILE A 196 -4.68 -12.09 16.90
C ILE A 196 -6.08 -12.02 17.56
N PRO A 197 -6.79 -13.15 17.73
CA PRO A 197 -6.47 -14.50 17.19
C PRO A 197 -6.46 -14.49 15.66
N SER A 198 -5.80 -15.48 15.02
CA SER A 198 -5.44 -15.51 13.59
C SER A 198 -6.61 -15.29 12.60
N GLU A 199 -7.07 -14.05 12.48
CA GLU A 199 -8.11 -13.58 11.56
C GLU A 199 -7.46 -12.81 10.41
N GLU A 200 -8.06 -12.91 9.21
CA GLU A 200 -7.65 -12.15 8.03
C GLU A 200 -8.69 -11.08 7.71
N HIS A 201 -8.24 -9.84 7.62
CA HIS A 201 -9.05 -8.69 7.23
C HIS A 201 -8.66 -8.28 5.81
N VAL A 202 -9.61 -8.30 4.88
CA VAL A 202 -9.33 -8.14 3.45
C VAL A 202 -9.93 -6.85 2.93
N PHE A 203 -9.09 -5.98 2.38
CA PHE A 203 -9.49 -4.69 1.82
C PHE A 203 -9.09 -4.57 0.35
N PHE A 204 -9.96 -3.95 -0.44
CA PHE A 204 -9.73 -3.67 -1.85
C PHE A 204 -9.85 -2.18 -2.11
N PHE A 205 -8.93 -1.66 -2.92
CA PHE A 205 -8.89 -0.26 -3.32
C PHE A 205 -8.86 -0.16 -4.83
N ASN A 206 -9.94 0.37 -5.43
CA ASN A 206 -9.98 0.64 -6.86
C ASN A 206 -9.00 1.76 -7.20
N VAL A 207 -8.02 1.46 -8.04
CA VAL A 207 -6.92 2.38 -8.35
C VAL A 207 -7.45 3.59 -9.13
N ALA A 208 -8.45 3.40 -10.00
CA ALA A 208 -8.99 4.47 -10.84
C ALA A 208 -10.18 5.23 -10.23
N GLN A 209 -10.51 5.00 -8.95
CA GLN A 209 -11.67 5.59 -8.28
C GLN A 209 -11.28 6.32 -7.00
N GLY A 210 -10.14 6.99 -7.02
CA GLY A 210 -9.72 7.80 -5.88
C GLY A 210 -10.58 9.04 -5.71
N LYS A 211 -10.55 9.59 -4.50
CA LYS A 211 -11.33 10.74 -4.06
C LYS A 211 -10.40 11.79 -3.44
N ASP A 212 -10.98 12.88 -2.99
CA ASP A 212 -10.28 13.92 -2.23
C ASP A 212 -10.23 13.62 -0.71
N MET A 213 -9.54 14.50 0.03
CA MET A 213 -9.33 14.41 1.47
C MET A 213 -10.60 14.43 2.33
N TYR A 214 -11.74 14.90 1.78
CA TYR A 214 -13.01 14.97 2.50
C TYR A 214 -13.68 13.60 2.56
N SER A 215 -13.37 12.68 1.63
CA SER A 215 -13.90 11.31 1.68
C SER A 215 -13.37 10.52 2.88
N LYS A 216 -14.27 9.83 3.58
CA LYS A 216 -14.00 8.97 4.75
C LYS A 216 -14.47 7.53 4.55
N ASP A 217 -14.67 7.12 3.30
CA ASP A 217 -15.20 5.81 2.91
C ASP A 217 -14.10 4.77 2.61
N GLY A 218 -12.85 5.08 2.94
CA GLY A 218 -11.70 4.20 2.70
C GLY A 218 -11.15 4.24 1.28
N SER A 219 -11.73 5.03 0.36
CA SER A 219 -11.18 5.22 -0.99
C SER A 219 -9.76 5.82 -0.94
N LEU A 220 -8.98 5.58 -2.01
CA LEU A 220 -7.66 6.20 -2.17
C LEU A 220 -7.80 7.73 -2.26
N HIS A 221 -7.01 8.46 -1.50
CA HIS A 221 -6.92 9.91 -1.57
C HIS A 221 -5.93 10.31 -2.67
N HIS A 222 -6.46 10.69 -3.83
CA HIS A 222 -5.65 11.04 -5.00
C HIS A 222 -5.14 12.48 -4.97
N ASP A 223 -5.87 13.38 -4.33
CA ASP A 223 -5.38 14.72 -4.01
C ASP A 223 -4.09 14.66 -3.18
N TRP A 224 -4.04 13.79 -2.17
CA TRP A 224 -2.85 13.49 -1.40
C TRP A 224 -1.71 12.98 -2.28
N PHE A 225 -1.99 12.00 -3.14
CA PHE A 225 -0.99 11.43 -4.05
C PHE A 225 -0.37 12.50 -4.96
N ILE A 226 -1.20 13.34 -5.59
CA ILE A 226 -0.76 14.42 -6.48
C ILE A 226 0.05 15.46 -5.71
N ALA A 227 -0.44 15.92 -4.54
CA ALA A 227 0.26 16.89 -3.72
C ALA A 227 1.66 16.40 -3.30
N ASN A 228 1.74 15.14 -2.87
CA ASN A 228 3.00 14.52 -2.45
C ASN A 228 3.90 14.15 -3.63
N TRP A 229 3.35 13.99 -4.83
CA TRP A 229 4.13 13.86 -6.06
C TRP A 229 4.76 15.21 -6.45
N LYS A 230 4.00 16.31 -6.41
CA LYS A 230 4.49 17.66 -6.73
C LYS A 230 5.58 18.11 -5.77
N GLU A 231 5.28 18.10 -4.48
CA GLU A 231 6.10 18.71 -3.43
C GLU A 231 6.99 17.68 -2.73
N TRP A 232 7.43 16.66 -3.45
CA TRP A 232 8.16 15.53 -2.87
C TRP A 232 9.42 15.93 -2.09
N LYS A 233 10.07 17.03 -2.48
CA LYS A 233 11.25 17.60 -1.82
C LYS A 233 10.97 18.13 -0.41
N ASN A 234 9.73 18.53 -0.17
CA ASN A 234 9.29 19.15 1.08
C ASN A 234 8.83 18.11 2.11
N ARG A 235 8.86 16.80 1.77
CA ARG A 235 8.52 15.74 2.71
C ARG A 235 9.67 15.47 3.69
N LYS A 236 9.39 15.64 4.98
CA LYS A 236 10.35 15.34 6.06
C LYS A 236 10.47 13.84 6.37
N THR A 237 9.44 13.05 6.05
CA THR A 237 9.45 11.59 6.24
C THR A 237 9.06 10.86 4.95
N PHE A 238 9.97 10.04 4.44
CA PHE A 238 9.69 9.13 3.33
C PHE A 238 9.00 7.84 3.76
N ALA A 239 8.85 7.64 5.07
CA ALA A 239 8.69 6.31 5.65
C ALA A 239 7.68 6.34 6.81
N GLY A 240 6.43 5.99 6.48
CA GLY A 240 5.37 5.59 7.39
C GLY A 240 4.82 6.63 8.38
N TYR A 241 3.62 6.35 8.87
CA TYR A 241 3.04 7.08 10.00
C TYR A 241 3.71 6.61 11.32
N VAL A 242 3.74 7.50 12.32
CA VAL A 242 4.21 7.18 13.68
C VAL A 242 3.00 6.79 14.52
N CYS A 243 3.09 5.66 15.22
CA CYS A 243 1.97 5.18 16.04
C CYS A 243 1.96 5.96 17.34
N LYS A 244 0.78 6.20 17.90
CA LYS A 244 0.70 6.49 19.33
C LYS A 244 0.98 5.18 20.05
N GLN A 245 2.24 4.95 20.43
CA GLN A 245 2.52 3.81 21.29
C GLN A 245 1.77 4.02 22.61
N PRO A 246 1.09 2.99 23.16
CA PRO A 246 0.65 3.05 24.54
C PRO A 246 1.89 3.30 25.41
N MET A 247 1.82 4.32 26.28
CA MET A 247 2.90 4.55 27.23
C MET A 247 3.12 3.26 28.04
N PRO A 248 4.35 2.78 28.20
CA PRO A 248 4.60 1.65 29.09
C PRO A 248 4.19 2.08 30.50
N THR A 249 3.16 1.44 31.04
CA THR A 249 2.90 1.46 32.47
C THR A 249 4.01 0.67 33.15
N LEU A 250 4.91 1.40 33.82
CA LEU A 250 5.92 0.85 34.74
C LEU A 250 5.25 0.27 35.99
#